data_AF-A0A6J5WIJ2-F1
#
_entry.id   AF-A0A6J5WIJ2-F1
#
_cell.length_a   1.000
_cell.length_b   1.000
_cell.length_c   1.000
_cell.angle_alpha   90.00
_cell.angle_beta   90.00
_cell.angle_gamma   90.00
#
_symmetry.space_group_name_H-M   'P 1'
#
loop_
_entity.id
_entity.type
_entity.pdbx_description
1 polymer ?
#
loop_
_entity_poly.entity_id
_entity_poly.type
_entity_poly.pdbx_seq_one_letter_code
_entity_poly.pdbx_strand_id
1 'polypeptide(L)'
;MEWEGDAGSVKINGTDYFLKQCHWHTPSEHSINGIRYALELHMLHRSPDPNIKAVVALLFKIGSPNPLLSKVNKDMMSEVATKEVHLGAIDPREIK
;
A
#
# COMPACT_ATOMS: atom_id res chain seq x y z
N MET A 1 -4.71 4.60 -3.52
CA MET A 1 -3.87 5.74 -3.09
C MET A 1 -2.71 5.83 -4.06
N GLU A 2 -2.41 7.03 -4.55
CA GLU A 2 -1.33 7.28 -5.51
C GLU A 2 -0.46 8.44 -5.01
N TRP A 3 0.82 8.44 -5.38
CA TRP A 3 1.78 9.48 -5.01
C TRP A 3 2.24 10.26 -6.24
N GLU A 4 2.17 11.59 -6.14
CA GLU A 4 2.71 12.51 -7.15
C GLU A 4 4.21 12.78 -6.94
N GLY A 5 4.68 12.71 -5.69
CA GLY A 5 6.07 12.98 -5.28
C GLY A 5 6.93 11.73 -5.08
N ASP A 6 8.11 11.91 -4.48
CA ASP A 6 8.97 10.82 -4.06
C ASP A 6 8.46 10.22 -2.74
N ALA A 7 7.93 9.00 -2.82
CA ALA A 7 7.46 8.23 -1.66
C ALA A 7 8.48 7.17 -1.22
N GLY A 8 9.71 7.21 -1.75
CA GLY A 8 10.75 6.23 -1.56
C GLY A 8 10.75 5.13 -2.62
N SER A 9 11.69 4.20 -2.47
CA SER A 9 11.92 3.10 -3.41
C SER A 9 12.40 1.84 -2.71
N VAL A 10 12.31 0.73 -3.43
CA VAL A 10 12.96 -0.53 -3.07
C VAL A 10 14.01 -0.87 -4.14
N LYS A 11 15.17 -1.38 -3.72
CA LYS A 11 16.22 -1.83 -4.63
C LYS A 11 16.15 -3.36 -4.79
N ILE A 12 15.92 -3.83 -6.01
CA ILE A 12 15.82 -5.25 -6.34
C ILE A 12 16.87 -5.55 -7.42
N ASN A 13 17.84 -6.42 -7.11
CA ASN A 13 18.93 -6.79 -8.00
C ASN A 13 19.71 -5.58 -8.57
N GLY A 14 19.93 -4.55 -7.75
CA GLY A 14 20.64 -3.33 -8.14
C GLY A 14 19.75 -2.26 -8.80
N THR A 15 18.56 -2.61 -9.27
CA THR A 15 17.60 -1.68 -9.89
C THR A 15 16.69 -1.06 -8.84
N ASP A 16 16.52 0.26 -8.90
CA ASP A 16 15.56 0.98 -8.05
C ASP A 16 14.14 0.89 -8.62
N TYR A 17 13.17 0.67 -7.74
CA TYR A 17 11.75 0.65 -8.03
C TYR A 17 11.05 1.65 -7.12
N PHE A 18 10.57 2.76 -7.70
CA PHE A 18 9.95 3.85 -6.98
C PHE A 18 8.49 3.54 -6.69
N LEU A 19 8.05 3.75 -5.45
CA LEU A 19 6.66 3.57 -5.04
C LEU A 19 5.75 4.55 -5.79
N LYS A 20 4.64 4.06 -6.32
CA LYS A 20 3.67 4.86 -7.11
C LYS A 20 2.24 4.77 -6.61
N GLN A 21 1.83 3.61 -6.15
CA GLN A 21 0.45 3.38 -5.76
C GLN A 21 0.38 2.30 -4.69
N CYS A 22 -0.60 2.42 -3.79
CA CYS A 22 -1.04 1.30 -2.98
C CYS A 22 -2.56 1.11 -3.05
N HIS A 23 -2.97 -0.15 -2.90
CA HIS A 23 -4.37 -0.55 -2.82
C HIS A 23 -4.51 -1.82 -1.96
N TRP A 24 -5.73 -2.11 -1.53
CA TRP A 24 -6.01 -3.19 -0.60
C TRP A 24 -6.94 -4.23 -1.21
N HIS A 25 -6.77 -5.48 -0.79
CA HIS A 25 -7.64 -6.61 -1.10
C HIS A 25 -8.15 -7.26 0.19
N THR A 26 -9.45 -7.60 0.21
CA THR A 26 -10.04 -8.39 1.29
C THR A 26 -10.93 -9.51 0.70
N PRO A 27 -10.71 -10.79 1.09
CA PRO A 27 -9.58 -11.31 1.85
C PRO A 27 -8.26 -11.17 1.07
N SER A 28 -7.13 -11.62 1.62
CA SER A 28 -5.87 -11.64 0.87
C SER A 28 -5.97 -12.48 -0.41
N GLU A 29 -5.30 -12.03 -1.46
CA GLU A 29 -5.13 -12.76 -2.70
C GLU A 29 -4.09 -13.87 -2.52
N HIS A 30 -2.95 -13.52 -1.91
CA HIS A 30 -1.89 -14.46 -1.58
C HIS A 30 -2.29 -15.33 -0.37
N SER A 31 -1.70 -16.52 -0.31
CA SER A 31 -1.77 -17.41 0.85
C SER A 31 -0.37 -17.86 1.26
N ILE A 32 -0.17 -18.08 2.56
CA ILE A 32 1.07 -18.69 3.08
C ILE A 32 0.69 -20.03 3.68
N ASN A 33 1.30 -21.11 3.18
CA ASN A 33 0.98 -22.48 3.57
C ASN A 33 -0.53 -22.81 3.51
N GLY A 34 -1.21 -22.30 2.47
CA GLY A 34 -2.66 -22.49 2.27
C GLY A 34 -3.56 -21.59 3.12
N ILE A 35 -3.00 -20.76 4.00
CA ILE A 35 -3.78 -19.84 4.85
C ILE A 35 -3.93 -18.48 4.17
N ARG A 36 -5.18 -18.05 3.96
CA ARG A 36 -5.53 -16.68 3.57
C ARG A 36 -5.66 -15.77 4.79
N TYR A 37 -5.29 -14.52 4.60
CA TYR A 37 -5.23 -13.47 5.61
C TYR A 37 -6.42 -12.51 5.44
N ALA A 38 -6.70 -11.73 6.48
CA ALA A 38 -7.91 -10.92 6.53
C ALA A 38 -7.87 -9.70 5.59
N LEU A 39 -6.67 -9.22 5.29
CA LEU A 39 -6.43 -8.07 4.42
C LEU A 39 -5.04 -8.20 3.81
N GLU A 40 -4.89 -7.68 2.60
CA GLU A 40 -3.61 -7.57 1.90
C GLU A 40 -3.45 -6.15 1.34
N LEU A 41 -2.27 -5.57 1.53
CA LEU A 41 -1.86 -4.30 0.92
C LEU A 41 -0.89 -4.59 -0.22
N HIS A 42 -1.22 -4.14 -1.43
CA HIS A 42 -0.30 -4.10 -2.56
C HIS A 42 0.33 -2.73 -2.67
N MET A 43 1.65 -2.68 -2.72
CA MET A 43 2.44 -1.48 -3.01
C MET A 43 3.11 -1.66 -4.37
N LEU A 44 2.60 -0.93 -5.36
CA LEU A 44 3.09 -0.95 -6.74
C LEU A 44 4.26 0.01 -6.89
N HIS A 45 5.37 -0.53 -7.38
CA HIS A 45 6.58 0.21 -7.68
C HIS A 45 6.88 0.11 -9.18
N ARG A 46 7.49 1.16 -9.73
CA ARG A 46 7.95 1.21 -11.14
C ARG A 46 9.44 1.49 -11.19
N SER A 47 10.15 0.76 -12.05
CA SER A 47 11.57 1.04 -12.31
C SER A 47 11.74 2.31 -13.18
N PRO A 48 12.97 2.77 -13.44
CA PRO A 48 13.23 3.79 -14.46
C PRO A 48 12.71 3.42 -15.84
N ASP A 49 12.65 2.12 -16.18
CA ASP A 49 11.87 1.63 -17.32
C ASP A 49 10.38 1.52 -16.89
N PRO A 50 9.47 2.30 -17.49
CA PRO A 50 8.06 2.36 -17.09
C PRO A 50 7.29 1.06 -17.32
N ASN A 51 7.82 0.13 -18.13
CA ASN A 51 7.19 -1.15 -18.42
C ASN A 51 7.51 -2.21 -17.35
N ILE A 52 8.52 -1.99 -16.52
CA ILE A 52 8.95 -2.94 -15.50
C ILE A 52 8.42 -2.50 -14.14
N LYS A 53 7.67 -3.40 -13.49
CA LYS A 53 6.96 -3.14 -12.24
C LYS A 53 7.33 -4.18 -11.20
N ALA A 54 7.28 -3.78 -9.94
CA ALA A 54 7.40 -4.67 -8.79
C ALA A 54 6.24 -4.40 -7.83
N VAL A 55 5.68 -5.44 -7.23
CA VAL A 55 4.64 -5.30 -6.20
C VAL A 55 5.18 -5.90 -4.90
N VAL A 56 5.14 -5.11 -3.83
CA VAL A 56 5.38 -5.59 -2.47
C VAL A 56 4.03 -5.78 -1.79
N ALA A 57 3.77 -6.99 -1.31
CA ALA A 57 2.53 -7.34 -0.62
C ALA A 57 2.76 -7.44 0.90
N LEU A 58 1.89 -6.80 1.68
CA LEU A 58 1.82 -6.96 3.14
C LEU A 58 0.52 -7.67 3.53
N LEU A 59 0.63 -8.75 4.30
CA LEU A 59 -0.51 -9.55 4.77
C LEU A 59 -0.85 -9.20 6.22
N PHE A 60 -2.13 -9.01 6.50
CA PHE A 60 -2.62 -8.59 7.82
C PHE A 60 -3.43 -9.70 8.49
N LYS A 61 -3.18 -9.88 9.79
CA LYS A 61 -4.03 -10.67 10.68
C LYS A 61 -4.91 -9.73 11.50
N ILE A 62 -6.13 -10.16 11.80
CA ILE A 62 -6.99 -9.44 12.74
C ILE A 62 -6.30 -9.43 14.11
N GLY A 63 -6.27 -8.26 14.75
CA GLY A 63 -5.60 -8.05 16.02
C GLY A 63 -5.74 -6.59 16.46
N SER A 64 -4.69 -6.07 17.11
CA SER A 64 -4.65 -4.67 17.54
C SER A 64 -4.78 -3.69 16.36
N PRO A 65 -5.38 -2.50 16.58
CA PRO A 65 -5.48 -1.48 15.55
C PRO A 65 -4.13 -1.15 14.93
N ASN A 66 -4.08 -1.10 13.59
CA ASN A 66 -2.88 -0.67 12.88
C ASN A 66 -2.92 0.87 12.74
N PRO A 67 -1.92 1.61 13.25
CA PRO A 67 -1.90 3.07 13.25
C PRO A 67 -2.01 3.70 11.85
N LEU A 68 -1.36 3.10 10.84
CA LEU A 68 -1.47 3.53 9.45
C LEU A 68 -2.91 3.36 8.96
N LEU A 69 -3.50 2.17 9.16
CA LEU A 69 -4.89 1.94 8.77
C LEU A 69 -5.82 2.90 9.51
N SER A 70 -5.63 3.17 10.80
CA SER A 70 -6.46 4.13 11.53
C SER A 70 -6.40 5.55 10.96
N LYS A 71 -5.26 5.97 10.40
CA LYS A 71 -5.10 7.27 9.75
C LYS A 71 -5.83 7.33 8.41
N VAL A 72 -5.72 6.27 7.60
CA VAL A 72 -6.29 6.21 6.24
C VAL A 72 -7.77 5.80 6.25
N ASN A 73 -8.23 5.06 7.27
CA ASN A 73 -9.58 4.52 7.37
C ASN A 73 -10.67 5.59 7.50
N LYS A 74 -10.36 6.75 8.08
CA LYS A 74 -11.30 7.89 8.13
C LYS A 74 -11.77 8.30 6.74
N ASP A 75 -10.90 8.13 5.74
CA ASP A 75 -11.15 8.54 4.35
C ASP A 75 -11.56 7.35 3.46
N MET A 76 -11.19 6.12 3.82
CA MET A 76 -11.58 4.89 3.09
C MET A 76 -13.02 4.42 3.37
N MET A 77 -13.62 4.79 4.51
CA MET A 77 -14.93 4.27 4.94
C MET A 77 -16.15 4.92 4.26
N SER A 78 -15.98 5.73 3.21
CA SER A 78 -17.12 6.09 2.38
C SER A 78 -17.33 5.00 1.32
N GLU A 79 -18.38 4.18 1.47
CA GLU A 79 -18.85 3.20 0.47
C GLU A 79 -19.23 3.84 -0.89
N VAL A 80 -19.06 5.15 -1.03
CA VAL A 80 -19.38 5.96 -2.22
C VAL A 80 -18.31 7.05 -2.43
N ALA A 81 -17.01 6.70 -2.35
CA ALA A 81 -15.95 7.65 -2.73
C ALA A 81 -15.93 7.83 -4.25
N THR A 82 -16.82 8.66 -4.80
CA THR A 82 -16.82 9.07 -6.22
C THR A 82 -15.78 10.15 -6.53
N LYS A 83 -14.99 10.56 -5.52
CA LYS A 83 -14.00 11.63 -5.63
C LYS A 83 -12.68 11.18 -5.02
N GLU A 84 -11.60 11.47 -5.73
CA GLU A 84 -10.24 11.36 -5.21
C GLU A 84 -10.05 12.33 -4.05
N VAL A 85 -9.51 11.84 -2.93
CA VAL A 85 -9.17 12.63 -1.76
C VAL A 85 -7.66 12.80 -1.70
N HIS A 86 -7.18 14.05 -1.73
CA HIS A 86 -5.77 14.36 -1.56
C HIS A 86 -5.42 14.32 -0.07
N LEU A 87 -4.68 13.29 0.35
CA LEU A 87 -4.30 13.07 1.76
C LEU A 87 -3.13 13.96 2.23
N GLY A 88 -2.53 14.74 1.32
CA GLY A 88 -1.32 15.51 1.59
C GLY A 88 -0.11 14.62 1.84
N ALA A 89 0.95 15.21 2.42
CA ALA A 89 2.13 14.45 2.82
C ALA A 89 1.85 13.66 4.10
N ILE A 90 2.09 12.35 4.07
CA ILE A 90 2.08 11.48 5.25
C ILE A 90 3.53 11.13 5.58
N ASP A 91 4.04 11.64 6.70
CA ASP A 91 5.37 11.23 7.20
C ASP A 91 5.23 9.90 7.95
N PRO A 92 5.83 8.80 7.45
CA PRO A 92 5.74 7.51 8.13
C PRO A 92 6.37 7.52 9.53
N ARG A 93 7.24 8.48 9.87
CA ARG A 93 7.82 8.62 11.22
C ARG A 93 6.82 9.12 12.25
N GLU A 94 5.70 9.71 11.81
CA GLU A 94 4.60 10.12 12.68
C GLU A 94 3.65 8.95 12.99
N ILE A 95 3.80 7.83 12.28
CA ILE A 95 3.01 6.61 12.46
C ILE A 95 3.76 5.73 13.49
N LYS A 96 3.29 5.75 14.73
CA LYS A 96 3.83 4.97 15.86
C LYS A 96 2.99 3.74 16.14
#